data_AF-A0A929TDK7-F1
#
_entry.id   AF-A0A929TDK7-F1
#
_cell.length_a   1.000
_cell.length_b   1.000
_cell.length_c   1.000
_cell.angle_alpha   90.00
_cell.angle_beta   90.00
_cell.angle_gamma   90.00
#
_symmetry.space_group_name_H-M   'P 1'
#
loop_
_entity.id
_entity.type
_entity.pdbx_description
1 polymer ?
#
loop_
_entity_poly.entity_id
_entity_poly.type
_entity_poly.pdbx_seq_one_letter_code
_entity_poly.pdbx_strand_id
1 'polypeptide(L)'
;MRIILSPAKKMQHDENGLAYQDLPVFLSDAEKIKSRLKEKSFSELKALWACNDKITGQNIERLSSMDLRGRLTPAILSYDGIAYQYMAPTVFETEMLHYVQEHLRILSGF
;
A
#
# COMPACT_ATOMS: atom_id res chain seq x y z
N MET A 1 20.85 -4.95 10.80
CA MET A 1 20.50 -3.57 10.36
C MET A 1 19.02 -3.52 9.97
N ARG A 2 18.36 -2.36 10.10
CA ARG A 2 16.96 -2.15 9.66
C ARG A 2 16.87 -0.89 8.79
N ILE A 3 16.23 -1.00 7.63
CA ILE A 3 15.97 0.10 6.71
C ILE A 3 14.48 0.43 6.82
N ILE A 4 14.15 1.71 6.95
CA ILE A 4 12.76 2.16 7.07
C ILE A 4 12.48 3.14 5.92
N LEU A 5 11.46 2.84 5.13
CA LEU A 5 10.97 3.72 4.07
C LEU A 5 9.57 4.24 4.38
N SER A 6 9.33 5.48 3.96
CA SER A 6 7.97 6.02 3.89
C SER A 6 7.21 5.37 2.72
N PRO A 7 5.88 5.27 2.80
CA PRO A 7 5.07 4.82 1.67
C PRO A 7 5.02 5.90 0.58
N ALA A 8 4.62 5.52 -0.64
CA ALA A 8 4.32 6.47 -1.72
C ALA A 8 2.82 6.65 -1.91
N LYS A 9 2.40 7.83 -2.39
CA LYS A 9 0.98 8.12 -2.68
C LYS A 9 0.48 7.41 -3.94
N LYS A 10 1.33 7.31 -4.96
CA LYS A 10 0.99 6.61 -6.19
C LYS A 10 1.29 5.14 -5.97
N MET A 11 0.32 4.31 -6.30
CA MET A 11 0.40 2.87 -6.17
C MET A 11 0.00 2.22 -7.48
N GLN A 12 0.59 1.07 -7.74
CA GLN A 12 0.29 0.21 -8.87
C GLN A 12 -0.19 -1.15 -8.36
N HIS A 13 -1.00 -1.80 -9.19
CA HIS A 13 -1.49 -3.15 -8.95
C HIS A 13 -0.99 -4.02 -10.09
N ASP A 14 -0.43 -5.16 -9.72
CA ASP A 14 0.09 -6.13 -10.68
C ASP A 14 -0.40 -7.52 -10.29
N GLU A 15 -1.37 -8.04 -11.04
CA GLU A 15 -1.94 -9.37 -10.86
C GLU A 15 -1.09 -10.48 -11.50
N ASN A 16 -0.18 -10.11 -12.41
CA ASN A 16 0.68 -11.04 -13.14
C ASN A 16 2.12 -11.04 -12.62
N GLY A 17 2.41 -10.18 -11.65
CA GLY A 17 3.72 -10.00 -11.05
C GLY A 17 4.07 -11.07 -10.02
N LEU A 18 5.13 -10.78 -9.26
CA LEU A 18 5.57 -11.64 -8.17
C LEU A 18 4.47 -11.81 -7.13
N ALA A 19 4.20 -13.04 -6.72
CA ALA A 19 3.26 -13.32 -5.64
C ALA A 19 3.72 -12.73 -4.30
N TYR A 20 2.76 -12.29 -3.48
CA TYR A 20 3.05 -11.92 -2.10
C TYR A 20 3.43 -13.15 -1.27
N GLN A 21 4.32 -12.97 -0.30
CA GLN A 21 4.74 -14.05 0.61
C GLN A 21 3.87 -14.09 1.87
N ASP A 22 3.64 -12.94 2.49
CA ASP A 22 2.92 -12.83 3.76
C ASP A 22 1.93 -11.68 3.74
N LEU A 23 0.91 -11.77 4.60
CA LEU A 23 0.02 -10.65 4.90
C LEU A 23 0.66 -9.70 5.93
N PRO A 24 0.28 -8.41 5.93
CA PRO A 24 0.77 -7.47 6.93
C PRO A 24 0.42 -7.92 8.36
N VAL A 25 1.38 -7.83 9.28
CA VAL A 25 1.18 -8.18 10.70
C VAL A 25 0.07 -7.38 11.39
N PHE A 26 -0.22 -6.16 10.92
CA PHE A 26 -1.29 -5.30 11.44
C PHE A 26 -2.57 -5.35 10.60
N LEU A 27 -2.84 -6.46 9.91
CA LEU A 27 -4.02 -6.61 9.05
C LEU A 27 -5.34 -6.35 9.81
N SER A 28 -5.45 -6.82 11.06
CA SER A 28 -6.65 -6.61 11.87
C SER A 28 -6.89 -5.13 12.22
N ASP A 29 -5.83 -4.34 12.40
CA ASP A 29 -5.95 -2.90 12.62
C ASP A 29 -6.28 -2.16 11.31
N ALA A 30 -5.71 -2.61 10.19
CA ALA A 30 -6.08 -2.15 8.85
C ALA A 30 -7.59 -2.36 8.57
N GLU A 31 -8.16 -3.50 8.98
CA GLU A 31 -9.60 -3.75 8.88
C GLU A 31 -10.45 -2.78 9.71
N LYS A 32 -10.00 -2.43 10.92
CA LYS A 32 -10.68 -1.44 11.77
C LYS A 32 -10.65 -0.06 11.12
N ILE A 33 -9.49 0.35 10.60
CA ILE A 33 -9.34 1.64 9.89
C ILE A 33 -10.25 1.68 8.67
N LYS A 34 -10.22 0.64 7.83
CA LYS A 34 -11.09 0.51 6.66
C LYS A 34 -12.57 0.67 7.02
N SER A 35 -13.01 -0.02 8.08
CA SER A 35 -14.41 0.00 8.54
C SER A 35 -14.79 1.41 8.99
N ARG A 36 -13.93 2.06 9.78
CA ARG A 36 -14.16 3.43 10.24
C ARG A 36 -14.16 4.46 9.11
N LEU A 37 -13.35 4.27 8.07
CA LEU A 37 -13.36 5.14 6.90
C LEU A 37 -14.65 4.98 6.07
N LYS A 38 -15.21 3.77 5.97
CA LYS A 38 -16.45 3.51 5.23
C LYS A 38 -17.69 4.18 5.86
N GLU A 39 -17.65 4.49 7.14
CA GLU A 39 -18.73 5.19 7.86
C GLU A 39 -18.73 6.71 7.62
N LYS A 40 -17.64 7.26 7.08
CA LYS A 40 -17.47 8.71 6.92
C LYS A 40 -18.17 9.21 5.67
N SER A 41 -18.70 10.43 5.77
CA SER A 41 -19.25 11.16 4.63
C SER A 41 -18.14 11.61 3.66
N PHE A 42 -18.53 11.94 2.43
CA PHE A 42 -17.62 12.50 1.43
C PHE A 42 -16.86 13.72 1.95
N SER A 43 -17.55 14.65 2.63
CA SER A 43 -16.95 15.87 3.19
C SER A 43 -15.90 15.57 4.26
N GLU A 44 -16.19 14.64 5.16
CA GLU A 44 -15.23 14.21 6.19
C GLU A 44 -14.01 13.53 5.59
N LEU A 45 -14.20 12.68 4.58
CA LEU A 45 -13.10 12.00 3.88
C LEU A 45 -12.25 12.99 3.08
N LYS A 46 -12.87 13.96 2.40
CA LYS A 46 -12.18 15.03 1.69
C LYS A 46 -11.30 15.85 2.64
N ALA A 47 -11.84 16.23 3.79
CA ALA A 47 -11.12 16.97 4.82
C ALA A 47 -9.97 16.14 5.42
N LEU A 48 -10.23 14.86 5.72
CA LEU A 48 -9.24 13.94 6.29
C LEU A 48 -8.06 13.69 5.33
N TRP A 49 -8.34 13.43 4.06
CA TRP A 49 -7.32 13.15 3.06
C TRP A 49 -6.66 14.41 2.48
N ALA A 50 -7.22 15.59 2.76
CA ALA A 50 -6.78 16.88 2.22
C ALA A 50 -6.60 16.83 0.69
N CYS A 51 -7.59 16.29 -0.02
CA CYS A 51 -7.55 16.09 -1.47
C CYS A 51 -8.74 16.73 -2.20
N ASN A 52 -8.65 16.84 -3.52
CA ASN A 52 -9.72 17.42 -4.34
C ASN A 52 -10.88 16.42 -4.55
N ASP A 53 -12.00 16.89 -5.11
CA ASP A 53 -13.21 16.07 -5.27
C ASP A 53 -12.98 14.83 -6.15
N LYS A 54 -12.16 14.97 -7.21
CA LYS A 54 -11.81 13.86 -8.11
C LYS A 54 -11.06 12.75 -7.37
N ILE A 55 -10.02 13.11 -6.61
CA ILE A 55 -9.23 12.14 -5.84
C ILE A 55 -10.06 11.55 -4.70
N THR A 56 -10.91 12.36 -4.06
CA THR A 56 -11.81 11.89 -2.99
C THR A 56 -12.76 10.82 -3.53
N GLY A 57 -13.42 11.07 -4.66
CA GLY A 57 -14.31 10.08 -5.30
C GLY A 57 -13.58 8.78 -5.63
N GLN A 58 -12.41 8.87 -6.26
CA GLN A 58 -11.58 7.70 -6.59
C GLN A 58 -11.19 6.88 -5.35
N ASN A 59 -10.82 7.54 -4.26
CA ASN A 59 -10.44 6.84 -3.02
C ASN A 59 -11.64 6.22 -2.30
N ILE A 60 -12.84 6.79 -2.42
CA ILE A 60 -14.08 6.17 -1.92
C ILE A 60 -14.42 4.90 -2.70
N GLU A 61 -14.29 4.92 -4.03
CA GLU A 61 -14.49 3.72 -4.88
C GLU A 61 -13.50 2.62 -4.53
N ARG A 62 -12.21 2.99 -4.38
CA ARG A 62 -11.16 2.08 -3.92
C ARG A 62 -11.51 1.50 -2.55
N LEU A 63 -11.85 2.34 -1.58
CA LEU A 63 -12.20 1.90 -0.23
C LEU A 63 -13.39 0.93 -0.22
N SER A 64 -14.37 1.18 -1.09
CA SER A 64 -15.58 0.36 -1.21
C SER A 64 -15.27 -1.05 -1.73
N SER A 65 -14.45 -1.14 -2.78
CA SER A 65 -14.09 -2.38 -3.48
C SER A 65 -12.84 -3.09 -2.96
N MET A 66 -12.12 -2.47 -2.02
CA MET A 66 -10.87 -2.98 -1.44
C MET A 66 -11.08 -4.36 -0.82
N ASP A 67 -10.20 -5.29 -1.15
CA ASP A 67 -10.06 -6.59 -0.52
C ASP A 67 -8.68 -6.66 0.12
N LEU A 68 -8.63 -6.87 1.44
CA LEU A 68 -7.36 -6.89 2.18
C LEU A 68 -6.71 -8.27 2.21
N ARG A 69 -7.36 -9.29 1.64
CA ARG A 69 -6.87 -10.68 1.60
C ARG A 69 -6.77 -11.27 0.19
N GLY A 70 -7.36 -10.63 -0.80
CA GLY A 70 -7.35 -11.07 -2.20
C GLY A 70 -6.84 -9.99 -3.15
N ARG A 71 -6.36 -10.41 -4.33
CA ARG A 71 -5.79 -9.55 -5.38
C ARG A 71 -4.67 -8.65 -4.83
N LEU A 72 -3.67 -9.26 -4.20
CA LEU A 72 -2.60 -8.54 -3.50
C LEU A 72 -1.30 -8.49 -4.33
N THR A 73 -0.63 -7.34 -4.27
CA THR A 73 0.70 -7.12 -4.84
C THR A 73 1.70 -6.90 -3.70
N PRO A 74 2.93 -7.46 -3.75
CA PRO A 74 3.95 -7.23 -2.73
C PRO A 74 4.20 -5.73 -2.50
N ALA A 75 4.25 -5.30 -1.23
CA ALA A 75 4.34 -3.87 -0.90
C ALA A 75 5.53 -3.15 -1.55
N ILE A 76 6.66 -3.84 -1.73
CA ILE A 76 7.85 -3.30 -2.38
C ILE A 76 7.64 -2.99 -3.87
N LEU A 77 6.72 -3.69 -4.53
CA LEU A 77 6.36 -3.51 -5.93
C LEU A 77 5.13 -2.59 -6.11
N SER A 78 4.34 -2.40 -5.05
CA SER A 78 3.10 -1.62 -5.10
C SER A 78 3.33 -0.12 -5.12
N TYR A 79 4.40 0.40 -4.52
CA TYR A 79 4.63 1.84 -4.39
C TYR A 79 5.40 2.42 -5.58
N ASP A 80 4.85 3.48 -6.18
CA ASP A 80 5.49 4.26 -7.23
C ASP A 80 5.89 5.63 -6.69
N GLY A 81 7.15 5.75 -6.29
CA GLY A 81 7.75 7.00 -5.81
C GLY A 81 9.26 6.96 -5.97
N ILE A 82 9.92 8.11 -5.84
CA ILE A 82 11.34 8.30 -6.17
C ILE A 82 12.25 7.25 -5.49
N ALA A 83 12.03 6.96 -4.20
CA ALA A 83 12.82 5.95 -3.48
C ALA A 83 12.66 4.53 -4.07
N TYR A 84 11.45 4.16 -4.50
CA TYR A 84 11.13 2.86 -5.09
C TYR A 84 11.61 2.76 -6.55
N GLN A 85 11.53 3.87 -7.30
CA GLN A 85 12.05 3.95 -8.67
C GLN A 85 13.57 3.79 -8.70
N TYR A 86 14.31 4.46 -7.79
CA TYR A 86 15.76 4.29 -7.69
C TYR A 86 16.15 2.91 -7.16
N MET A 87 15.33 2.32 -6.28
CA MET A 87 15.55 0.96 -5.82
C MET A 87 15.33 -0.07 -6.94
N ALA A 88 14.41 0.18 -7.87
CA ALA A 88 14.06 -0.69 -8.99
C ALA A 88 13.80 -2.16 -8.56
N PRO A 89 12.85 -2.41 -7.63
CA PRO A 89 12.62 -3.76 -7.10
C PRO A 89 12.11 -4.77 -8.12
N THR A 90 11.66 -4.31 -9.30
CA THR A 90 11.21 -5.17 -10.40
C THR A 90 12.33 -5.99 -11.05
N VAL A 91 13.60 -5.59 -10.87
CA VAL A 91 14.76 -6.33 -11.39
C VAL A 91 15.54 -7.06 -10.29
N PHE A 92 14.99 -7.14 -9.09
CA PHE A 92 15.64 -7.83 -7.98
C PHE A 92 15.70 -9.34 -8.22
N GLU A 93 16.89 -9.89 -8.01
CA GLU A 93 17.10 -11.33 -7.93
C GLU A 93 16.61 -11.88 -6.58
N THR A 94 16.47 -13.19 -6.47
CA THR A 94 15.95 -13.87 -5.27
C THR A 94 16.70 -13.47 -4.00
N GLU A 95 18.04 -13.39 -4.05
CA GLU A 95 18.85 -13.00 -2.88
C GLU A 95 18.58 -11.56 -2.44
N MET A 96 18.36 -10.64 -3.39
CA MET A 96 18.01 -9.25 -3.11
C MET A 96 16.62 -9.15 -2.49
N LEU A 97 15.64 -9.93 -3.00
CA LEU A 97 14.30 -10.03 -2.43
C LEU A 97 14.34 -10.55 -0.99
N HIS A 98 15.15 -11.59 -0.73
CA HIS A 98 15.35 -12.12 0.63
C HIS A 98 15.96 -11.07 1.56
N TYR A 99 16.97 -10.34 1.08
CA TYR A 99 17.61 -9.29 1.86
C TYR A 99 16.62 -8.19 2.26
N VAL A 100 15.79 -7.70 1.33
CA VAL A 100 14.81 -6.66 1.66
C VAL A 100 13.66 -7.18 2.51
N GLN A 101 13.23 -8.44 2.32
CA GLN A 101 12.25 -9.07 3.20
C GLN A 101 12.76 -9.10 4.65
N GLU A 102 14.04 -9.44 4.84
CA GLU A 102 14.65 -9.45 6.16
C GLU A 102 14.87 -8.05 6.72
N HIS A 103 15.38 -7.09 5.94
CA HIS A 103 15.92 -5.84 6.48
C HIS A 103 15.08 -4.58 6.26
N LEU A 104 14.21 -4.54 5.26
CA LEU A 104 13.42 -3.35 4.91
C LEU A 104 12.01 -3.39 5.52
N ARG A 105 11.57 -2.27 6.07
CA ARG A 105 10.18 -2.05 6.49
C ARG A 105 9.65 -0.78 5.85
N ILE A 106 8.43 -0.86 5.33
CA ILE A 106 7.73 0.30 4.78
C ILE A 106 6.68 0.70 5.80
N LEU A 107 6.71 1.96 6.26
CA LEU A 107 5.66 2.49 7.12
C LEU A 107 4.36 2.58 6.32
N SER A 108 3.24 2.30 6.97
CA SER A 108 1.92 2.46 6.36
C SER A 108 0.94 3.01 7.39
N GLY A 109 0.15 4.00 6.96
CA GLY A 109 -0.95 4.57 7.74
C GLY A 109 -2.30 3.90 7.46
N PHE A 110 -2.30 2.78 6.71
CA PHE A 110 -3.38 2.18 5.92
C PHE A 110 -3.33 2.59 4.44
#